data_AF-A0A7Z9H573-F1
#
_entry.id   AF-A0A7Z9H573-F1
#
_cell.length_a   1.000
_cell.length_b   1.000
_cell.length_c   1.000
_cell.angle_alpha   90.00
_cell.angle_beta   90.00
_cell.angle_gamma   90.00
#
_symmetry.space_group_name_H-M   'P 1'
#
loop_
_entity.id
_entity.type
_entity.pdbx_description
1 polymer ?
#
loop_
_entity_poly.entity_id
_entity_poly.type
_entity_poly.pdbx_seq_one_letter_code
_entity_poly.pdbx_strand_id
1 'polypeptide(L)'
;MLPAGRDLSRSYHQIQMRVRRTTRTRLDRYLQERLGWTSRTRVQKLVRLGRVEVNGEVAKPSTRVSVGDQLLVKLNAGGLPLEKGGRPLGHPLWQDPWLIAIDKPAGRLVHPVGRTLSGTILNELHHHFREVNLSPGPEVIPRLCHRLDRDTSGLLLIATTIEARRRMQIAFEKGEVKKCYIAVVEGEVESDSFEVDVSVQAHLDRSRRGDNRLARAAVEGKESLTRFQLLGRGRGFSILLCRPITGRQNQIRIHLQSAGHPILGDGGYGATEESFKAGGGILPAAVPYPRRALLHSWKLRFPHPIWRLQYHLECPLPGDQRPFLEAAALSKLPSFVSLAIKG
;
A
#
# COMPACT_ATOMS: atom_id res chain seq x y z
N MET A 1 7.28 10.79 6.46
CA MET A 1 8.53 10.92 5.68
C MET A 1 9.62 10.28 6.51
N LEU A 2 10.32 9.27 5.99
CA LEU A 2 11.41 8.61 6.74
C LEU A 2 12.57 9.59 6.91
N PRO A 3 13.29 9.59 8.03
CA PRO A 3 14.36 10.56 8.28
C PRO A 3 15.44 10.48 7.18
N ALA A 4 15.86 11.64 6.69
CA ALA A 4 16.86 11.76 5.64
C ALA A 4 18.23 11.24 6.11
N GLY A 5 18.94 10.52 5.24
CA GLY A 5 20.30 10.02 5.49
C GLY A 5 20.39 8.60 6.05
N ARG A 6 19.37 7.75 5.86
CA ARG A 6 19.36 6.39 6.40
C ARG A 6 19.44 5.31 5.31
N ASP A 7 20.25 4.28 5.60
CA ASP A 7 20.24 2.98 4.92
C ASP A 7 18.92 2.23 5.19
N LEU A 8 18.03 2.25 4.21
CA LEU A 8 16.72 1.59 4.24
C LEU A 8 16.81 0.08 3.96
N SER A 9 18.00 -0.44 3.66
CA SER A 9 18.31 -1.87 3.52
C SER A 9 18.33 -2.60 4.86
N ARG A 10 18.50 -1.87 5.96
CA ARG A 10 18.62 -2.41 7.33
C ARG A 10 17.32 -2.24 8.11
N SER A 11 16.94 -3.27 8.88
CA SER A 11 15.81 -3.22 9.82
C SER A 11 15.92 -2.03 10.80
N TYR A 12 14.77 -1.49 11.22
CA TYR A 12 14.67 -0.40 12.21
C TYR A 12 15.10 -0.87 13.60
N HIS A 13 16.41 -0.98 13.82
CA HIS A 13 16.99 -1.13 15.15
C HIS A 13 17.23 0.24 15.79
N GLN A 14 17.53 1.27 14.97
CA GLN A 14 17.89 2.60 15.45
C GLN A 14 17.47 3.67 14.43
N ILE A 15 17.11 4.87 14.89
CA ILE A 15 16.87 6.06 14.07
C ILE A 15 17.77 7.18 14.57
N GLN A 16 18.60 7.74 13.69
CA GLN A 16 19.34 8.97 13.97
C GLN A 16 18.69 10.16 13.27
N MET A 17 18.63 11.30 13.96
CA MET A 17 18.17 12.55 13.36
C MET A 17 18.81 13.76 14.02
N ARG A 18 19.08 14.80 13.23
CA ARG A 18 19.51 16.11 13.73
C ARG A 18 18.33 17.06 13.83
N VAL A 19 18.23 17.82 14.92
CA VAL A 19 17.20 18.85 15.09
C VAL A 19 17.53 20.04 14.19
N ARG A 20 16.74 20.25 13.12
CA ARG A 20 16.97 21.31 12.12
C ARG A 20 16.09 22.56 12.29
N ARG A 21 14.95 22.42 12.97
CA ARG A 21 14.01 23.49 13.32
C ARG A 21 13.38 23.10 14.66
N THR A 22 13.26 24.03 15.60
CA THR A 22 12.60 23.79 16.89
C THR A 22 11.66 24.95 17.24
N THR A 23 10.45 24.65 17.65
CA THR A 23 9.75 25.42 18.69
C THR A 23 10.18 24.74 19.99
N ARG A 24 10.85 25.38 20.96
CA ARG A 24 11.33 24.78 22.24
C ARG A 24 10.33 23.75 22.82
N THR A 25 10.48 22.47 22.47
CA THR A 25 9.47 21.44 22.73
C THR A 25 10.09 20.25 23.42
N ARG A 26 9.25 19.53 24.17
CA ARG A 26 9.66 18.30 24.83
C ARG A 26 10.04 17.25 23.79
N LEU A 27 11.06 16.44 24.10
CA LEU A 27 11.58 15.38 23.25
C LEU A 27 10.49 14.43 22.74
N ASP A 28 9.51 14.09 23.60
CA ASP A 28 8.42 13.18 23.23
C ASP A 28 7.51 13.75 22.14
N ARG A 29 7.22 15.05 22.19
CA ARG A 29 6.43 15.77 21.18
C ARG A 29 7.21 15.93 19.88
N TYR A 30 8.48 16.34 19.98
CA TYR A 30 9.34 16.49 18.81
C TYR A 30 9.50 15.16 18.06
N LEU A 31 9.79 14.06 18.78
CA LEU A 31 9.89 12.74 18.18
C LEU A 31 8.55 12.23 17.64
N GLN A 32 7.42 12.52 18.28
CA GLN A 32 6.11 12.16 17.73
C GLN A 32 5.85 12.84 16.38
N GLU A 33 6.11 14.14 16.28
CA GLU A 33 5.94 14.91 15.04
C GLU A 33 6.88 14.40 13.94
N ARG A 34 8.14 14.11 14.29
CA ARG A 34 9.14 13.62 13.33
C ARG A 34 8.92 12.19 12.90
N LEU A 35 8.59 11.31 13.85
CA LEU A 35 8.41 9.90 13.56
C LEU A 35 7.05 9.66 12.92
N GLY A 36 5.99 10.42 13.20
CA GLY A 36 4.72 10.43 12.44
C GLY A 36 3.89 9.13 12.44
N TRP A 37 4.52 7.97 12.60
CA TRP A 37 3.95 6.63 12.66
C TRP A 37 3.91 6.07 14.09
N THR A 38 4.52 6.76 15.07
CA THR A 38 4.56 6.35 16.48
C THR A 38 3.69 7.27 17.33
N SER A 39 2.97 6.71 18.30
CA SER A 39 2.18 7.50 19.24
C SER A 39 3.07 8.18 20.28
N ARG A 40 2.62 9.30 20.85
CA ARG A 40 3.30 9.97 21.97
C ARG A 40 3.59 9.02 23.13
N THR A 41 2.61 8.21 23.49
CA THR A 41 2.72 7.18 24.55
C THR A 41 3.81 6.16 24.26
N ARG A 42 4.01 5.79 22.99
CA ARG A 42 5.07 4.87 22.58
C ARG A 42 6.45 5.53 22.62
N VAL A 43 6.56 6.81 22.23
CA VAL A 43 7.80 7.58 22.39
C VAL A 43 8.18 7.70 23.86
N GLN A 44 7.23 8.06 24.73
CA GLN A 44 7.45 8.13 26.17
C GLN A 44 7.90 6.77 26.74
N LYS A 45 7.32 5.66 26.26
CA LYS A 45 7.78 4.31 26.63
C LYS A 45 9.22 4.06 26.18
N LEU A 46 9.61 4.46 24.97
CA LEU A 46 11.00 4.33 24.50
C LEU A 46 11.97 5.15 25.35
N VAL A 47 11.61 6.38 25.69
CA VAL A 47 12.42 7.24 26.56
C VAL A 47 12.56 6.61 27.96
N ARG A 48 11.48 6.13 28.57
CA ARG A 48 11.51 5.44 29.87
C ARG A 48 12.32 4.16 29.87
N LEU A 49 12.37 3.45 28.74
CA LEU A 49 13.17 2.24 28.56
C LEU A 49 14.65 2.54 28.26
N GLY A 50 15.08 3.81 28.33
CA GLY A 50 16.46 4.21 28.05
C GLY A 50 16.86 4.07 26.59
N ARG A 51 15.90 4.08 25.67
CA ARG A 51 16.10 3.79 24.25
C ARG A 51 16.14 5.03 23.37
N VAL A 52 16.24 6.20 23.97
CA VAL A 52 16.40 7.45 23.25
C VAL A 52 17.62 8.13 23.83
N GLU A 53 18.53 8.58 22.98
CA GLU A 53 19.69 9.36 23.36
C GLU A 53 19.61 10.75 22.71
N VAL A 54 20.09 11.75 23.43
CA VAL A 54 20.32 13.12 22.94
C VAL A 54 21.80 13.42 23.12
N ASN A 55 22.50 13.72 22.03
CA ASN A 55 23.93 13.99 22.01
C ASN A 55 24.77 12.86 22.65
N GLY A 56 24.33 11.61 22.49
CA GLY A 56 25.00 10.42 23.03
C GLY A 56 24.57 10.01 24.45
N GLU A 57 23.77 10.83 25.15
CA GLU A 57 23.30 10.51 26.50
C GLU A 57 21.85 10.05 26.53
N VAL A 58 21.54 9.04 27.35
CA VAL A 58 20.18 8.53 27.51
C VAL A 58 19.23 9.61 28.00
N ALA A 59 18.20 9.87 27.22
CA ALA A 59 17.23 10.92 27.45
C ALA A 59 16.26 10.57 28.59
N LYS A 60 15.87 11.60 29.35
CA LYS A 60 14.83 11.50 30.39
C LYS A 60 13.48 11.99 29.81
N PRO A 61 12.33 11.59 30.40
CA PRO A 61 11.01 12.06 29.94
C PRO A 61 10.82 13.58 29.97
N SER A 62 11.63 14.29 30.75
CA SER A 62 11.68 15.75 30.88
C SER A 62 12.61 16.43 29.87
N THR A 63 13.42 15.68 29.11
CA THR A 63 14.39 16.22 28.16
C THR A 63 13.72 17.11 27.11
N ARG A 64 14.28 18.31 26.90
CA ARG A 64 13.92 19.24 25.83
C ARG A 64 14.97 19.19 24.74
N VAL A 65 14.58 19.47 23.51
CA VAL A 65 15.48 19.43 22.35
C VAL A 65 15.69 20.82 21.75
N SER A 66 16.94 21.08 21.37
CA SER A 66 17.43 22.33 20.79
C SER A 66 17.86 22.11 19.34
N VAL A 67 17.87 23.19 18.54
CA VAL A 67 18.43 23.11 17.17
C VAL A 67 19.88 22.66 17.26
N GLY A 68 20.26 21.70 16.43
CA GLY A 68 21.60 21.14 16.39
C GLY A 68 21.72 19.79 17.08
N ASP A 69 20.85 19.46 18.04
CA ASP A 69 20.92 18.21 18.81
C ASP A 69 20.88 16.98 17.90
N GLN A 70 21.69 15.99 18.25
CA GLN A 70 21.69 14.67 17.64
C GLN A 70 20.84 13.72 18.47
N LEU A 71 19.77 13.18 17.87
CA LEU A 71 18.88 12.23 18.54
C LEU A 71 19.14 10.83 17.98
N LEU A 72 19.31 9.85 18.87
CA LEU A 72 19.31 8.43 18.52
C LEU A 72 18.12 7.75 19.19
N VAL A 73 17.24 7.12 18.42
CA VAL A 73 16.10 6.34 18.94
C VAL A 73 16.35 4.88 18.63
N LYS A 74 16.73 4.10 19.64
CA LYS A 74 16.86 2.64 19.58
C LYS A 74 15.46 2.01 19.57
N LEU A 75 15.02 1.57 18.41
CA LEU A 75 13.76 0.86 18.30
C LEU A 75 14.00 -0.59 18.67
N ASN A 76 13.08 -1.18 19.44
CA ASN A 76 12.90 -2.61 19.34
C ASN A 76 12.43 -2.87 17.89
N ALA A 77 13.37 -3.17 17.00
CA ALA A 77 13.15 -4.27 16.08
C ALA A 77 13.00 -5.48 17.00
N GLY A 78 11.80 -5.68 17.56
CA GLY A 78 11.40 -7.06 17.78
C GLY A 78 11.61 -7.68 16.41
N GLY A 79 12.53 -8.63 16.34
CA GLY A 79 12.72 -9.45 15.16
C GLY A 79 11.40 -10.14 14.91
N LEU A 80 10.46 -9.44 14.28
CA LEU A 80 9.54 -10.10 13.40
C LEU A 80 10.48 -10.58 12.30
N PRO A 81 10.55 -11.91 12.09
CA PRO A 81 11.24 -12.46 10.92
C PRO A 81 10.87 -11.61 9.69
N LEU A 82 11.70 -11.64 8.62
CA LEU A 82 11.12 -11.55 7.27
C LEU A 82 9.79 -12.29 7.34
N GLU A 83 8.64 -11.63 7.12
CA GLU A 83 7.33 -12.24 7.46
C GLU A 83 7.38 -13.70 7.00
N LYS A 84 7.31 -14.65 7.95
CA LYS A 84 7.66 -16.06 7.71
C LYS A 84 6.88 -16.51 6.47
N GLY A 85 7.58 -16.82 5.38
CA GLY A 85 6.96 -17.27 4.13
C GLY A 85 6.80 -16.23 3.02
N GLY A 86 7.33 -15.00 3.17
CA GLY A 86 7.39 -14.06 2.05
C GLY A 86 8.30 -14.58 0.94
N ARG A 87 7.73 -14.95 -0.22
CA ARG A 87 8.53 -15.24 -1.42
C ARG A 87 9.39 -14.01 -1.76
N PRO A 88 10.67 -14.20 -2.15
CA PRO A 88 11.47 -13.12 -2.72
C PRO A 88 10.71 -12.43 -3.83
N LEU A 89 10.93 -11.12 -3.99
CA LEU A 89 10.50 -10.42 -5.18
C LEU A 89 11.09 -11.15 -6.39
N GLY A 90 10.24 -11.50 -7.35
CA GLY A 90 10.68 -12.04 -8.63
C GLY A 90 11.41 -10.97 -9.45
N HIS A 91 11.79 -11.35 -10.67
CA HIS A 91 12.34 -10.39 -11.62
C HIS A 91 11.35 -9.24 -11.87
N PRO A 92 11.84 -8.00 -12.07
CA PRO A 92 10.99 -6.89 -12.47
C PRO A 92 10.15 -7.24 -13.70
N LEU A 93 8.88 -6.84 -13.68
CA LEU A 93 7.99 -6.97 -14.83
C LEU A 93 8.46 -6.09 -15.99
N TRP A 94 9.03 -4.94 -15.65
CA TRP A 94 9.59 -3.98 -16.58
C TRP A 94 10.57 -3.08 -15.82
N GLN A 95 11.66 -2.67 -16.48
CA GLN A 95 12.61 -1.73 -15.91
C GLN A 95 13.30 -0.92 -17.00
N ASP A 96 13.67 0.31 -16.65
CA ASP A 96 14.56 1.17 -17.41
C ASP A 96 15.48 1.93 -16.43
N PRO A 97 16.34 2.88 -16.89
CA PRO A 97 17.23 3.60 -15.99
C PRO A 97 16.55 4.42 -14.88
N TRP A 98 15.26 4.76 -15.01
CA TRP A 98 14.52 5.67 -14.12
C TRP A 98 13.42 5.00 -13.30
N LEU A 99 12.82 3.94 -13.84
CA LEU A 99 11.66 3.28 -13.27
C LEU A 99 11.80 1.75 -13.29
N ILE A 100 11.20 1.13 -12.28
CA ILE A 100 11.06 -0.31 -12.14
C ILE A 100 9.60 -0.60 -11.80
N ALA A 101 9.00 -1.56 -12.49
CA ALA A 101 7.71 -2.12 -12.17
C ALA A 101 7.88 -3.53 -11.64
N ILE A 102 7.27 -3.80 -10.49
CA ILE A 102 7.29 -5.14 -9.87
C ILE A 102 5.86 -5.66 -9.67
N ASP A 103 5.72 -6.99 -9.69
CA ASP A 103 4.52 -7.66 -9.18
C ASP A 103 4.64 -7.75 -7.66
N LYS A 104 3.88 -6.94 -6.94
CA LYS A 104 3.81 -7.03 -5.49
C LYS A 104 2.98 -8.24 -5.10
N PRO A 105 3.53 -9.24 -4.38
CA PRO A 105 2.70 -10.31 -3.83
C PRO A 105 1.74 -9.76 -2.75
N ALA A 106 0.59 -10.41 -2.60
CA ALA A 106 -0.33 -10.14 -1.48
C ALA A 106 0.31 -10.51 -0.13
N GLY A 107 -0.24 -9.97 0.96
CA GLY A 107 0.25 -10.19 2.33
C GLY A 107 1.43 -9.31 2.73
N ARG A 108 2.13 -8.68 1.77
CA ARG A 108 3.35 -7.90 2.06
C ARG A 108 3.08 -6.39 2.13
N LEU A 109 3.56 -5.76 3.20
CA LEU A 109 3.56 -4.30 3.34
C LEU A 109 4.57 -3.65 2.39
N VAL A 110 4.15 -2.55 1.75
CA VAL A 110 5.00 -1.81 0.82
C VAL A 110 6.10 -1.02 1.53
N HIS A 111 5.78 -0.38 2.66
CA HIS A 111 6.71 0.44 3.44
C HIS A 111 6.46 0.31 4.94
N PRO A 112 7.45 0.65 5.78
CA PRO A 112 7.32 0.64 7.24
C PRO A 112 6.12 1.46 7.72
N VAL A 113 5.25 0.85 8.53
CA VAL A 113 4.05 1.51 9.07
C VAL A 113 3.68 0.95 10.45
N GLY A 114 3.32 1.84 11.39
CA GLY A 114 2.81 1.47 12.70
C GLY A 114 3.81 0.68 13.57
N ARG A 115 3.55 -0.62 13.77
CA ARG A 115 4.46 -1.51 14.53
C ARG A 115 5.40 -2.30 13.64
N THR A 116 5.12 -2.40 12.34
CA THR A 116 5.93 -3.16 11.38
C THR A 116 6.91 -2.22 10.72
N LEU A 117 8.17 -2.31 11.15
CA LEU A 117 9.22 -1.40 10.73
C LEU A 117 10.27 -2.04 9.80
N SER A 118 10.17 -3.35 9.55
CA SER A 118 11.07 -4.13 8.72
C SER A 118 10.27 -5.15 7.89
N GLY A 119 10.94 -5.86 6.97
CA GLY A 119 10.33 -6.91 6.16
C GLY A 119 9.40 -6.41 5.05
N THR A 120 9.43 -5.10 4.75
CA THR A 120 8.58 -4.49 3.72
C THR A 120 9.24 -4.58 2.34
N ILE A 121 8.45 -4.44 1.28
CA ILE A 121 8.94 -4.41 -0.11
C ILE A 121 10.06 -3.39 -0.28
N LEU A 122 9.90 -2.19 0.29
CA LEU A 122 10.92 -1.16 0.23
C LEU A 122 12.23 -1.61 0.90
N ASN A 123 12.18 -2.31 2.04
CA ASN A 123 13.39 -2.82 2.68
C ASN A 123 14.14 -3.82 1.81
N GLU A 124 13.41 -4.74 1.19
CA GLU A 124 13.99 -5.73 0.28
C GLU A 124 14.62 -5.09 -0.96
N LEU A 125 13.93 -4.13 -1.58
CA LEU A 125 14.48 -3.40 -2.73
C LEU A 125 15.78 -2.66 -2.35
N HIS A 126 15.82 -2.01 -1.20
CA HIS A 126 17.07 -1.37 -0.74
C HIS A 126 18.17 -2.37 -0.44
N HIS A 127 17.85 -3.57 0.04
CA HIS A 127 18.83 -4.66 0.20
C HIS A 127 19.41 -5.07 -1.15
N HIS A 128 18.55 -5.36 -2.10
CA HIS A 128 18.94 -5.75 -3.46
C HIS A 128 19.84 -4.67 -4.11
N PHE A 129 19.40 -3.41 -4.14
CA PHE A 129 20.18 -2.35 -4.78
C PHE A 129 21.45 -1.99 -4.03
N ARG A 130 21.57 -2.30 -2.74
CA ARG A 130 22.83 -2.13 -2.02
C ARG A 130 23.91 -3.07 -2.55
N GLU A 131 23.56 -4.31 -2.89
CA GLU A 131 24.48 -5.27 -3.51
C GLU A 131 24.85 -4.84 -4.94
N VAL A 132 23.87 -4.40 -5.72
CA VAL A 132 24.08 -3.86 -7.07
C VAL A 132 25.05 -2.66 -7.05
N ASN A 133 24.88 -1.74 -6.09
CA ASN A 133 25.72 -0.55 -5.94
C ASN A 133 27.16 -0.85 -5.46
N LEU A 134 27.52 -2.10 -5.14
CA LEU A 134 28.91 -2.48 -4.89
C LEU A 134 29.74 -2.55 -6.18
N SER A 135 29.06 -2.70 -7.32
CA SER A 135 29.70 -2.72 -8.63
C SER A 135 29.88 -1.30 -9.18
N PRO A 136 30.90 -1.04 -10.03
CA PRO A 136 31.07 0.27 -10.66
C PRO A 136 29.85 0.68 -11.47
N GLY A 137 29.27 1.84 -11.15
CA GLY A 137 28.08 2.36 -11.82
C GLY A 137 27.41 3.48 -11.02
N PRO A 138 26.36 4.11 -11.58
CA PRO A 138 25.57 5.10 -10.86
C PRO A 138 24.81 4.45 -9.70
N GLU A 139 24.87 5.08 -8.51
CA GLU A 139 24.16 4.61 -7.34
C GLU A 139 22.63 4.59 -7.57
N VAL A 140 22.02 3.43 -7.40
CA VAL A 140 20.57 3.26 -7.49
C VAL A 140 19.97 3.22 -6.09
N ILE A 141 19.01 4.12 -5.84
CA ILE A 141 18.27 4.15 -4.58
C ILE A 141 16.78 4.01 -4.89
N PRO A 142 16.12 2.89 -4.57
CA PRO A 142 14.72 2.67 -4.90
C PRO A 142 13.80 3.62 -4.10
N ARG A 143 12.80 4.18 -4.77
CA ARG A 143 11.84 5.15 -4.20
C ARG A 143 10.43 4.83 -4.67
N LEU A 144 9.51 4.57 -3.75
CA LEU A 144 8.12 4.25 -4.08
C LEU A 144 7.40 5.39 -4.81
N CYS A 145 6.88 5.16 -6.02
CA CYS A 145 6.04 6.14 -6.71
C CYS A 145 4.61 6.19 -6.12
N HIS A 146 4.10 5.04 -5.69
CA HIS A 146 2.81 4.91 -5.01
C HIS A 146 2.85 3.74 -4.01
N ARG A 147 1.71 3.42 -3.39
CA ARG A 147 1.55 2.29 -2.46
C ARG A 147 0.37 1.43 -2.86
N LEU A 148 0.41 0.18 -2.42
CA LEU A 148 -0.70 -0.76 -2.38
C LEU A 148 -0.96 -1.16 -0.93
N ASP A 149 -2.18 -1.59 -0.62
CA ASP A 149 -2.48 -2.17 0.69
C ASP A 149 -1.78 -3.53 0.85
N ARG A 150 -1.67 -4.02 2.09
CA ARG A 150 -0.93 -5.24 2.43
C ARG A 150 -1.39 -6.42 1.57
N ASP A 151 -2.70 -6.63 1.53
CA ASP A 151 -3.31 -7.83 0.95
C ASP A 151 -3.67 -7.66 -0.54
N THR A 152 -3.50 -6.45 -1.08
CA THR A 152 -3.61 -6.17 -2.53
C THR A 152 -2.34 -6.61 -3.23
N SER A 153 -2.45 -7.40 -4.29
CA SER A 153 -1.32 -7.79 -5.15
C SER A 153 -1.19 -6.90 -6.38
N GLY A 154 -0.13 -7.07 -7.18
CA GLY A 154 -0.01 -6.51 -8.52
C GLY A 154 0.96 -5.35 -8.67
N LEU A 155 0.83 -4.61 -9.76
CA LEU A 155 1.77 -3.58 -10.22
C LEU A 155 2.07 -2.53 -9.16
N LEU A 156 3.36 -2.42 -8.82
CA LEU A 156 3.93 -1.36 -8.01
C LEU A 156 5.10 -0.69 -8.75
N LEU A 157 4.99 0.62 -8.98
CA LEU A 157 6.04 1.42 -9.60
C LEU A 157 7.02 1.98 -8.55
N ILE A 158 8.31 1.81 -8.87
CA ILE A 158 9.46 2.29 -8.11
C ILE A 158 10.29 3.19 -9.01
N ALA A 159 10.76 4.32 -8.51
CA ALA A 159 11.73 5.17 -9.17
C ALA A 159 13.14 4.91 -8.64
N THR A 160 14.11 4.86 -9.53
CA THR A 160 15.54 4.69 -9.22
C THR A 160 16.24 6.03 -9.01
N THR A 161 15.70 7.11 -9.58
CA THR A 161 16.23 8.47 -9.45
C THR A 161 15.29 9.42 -8.70
N ILE A 162 15.85 10.48 -8.13
CA ILE A 162 15.08 11.54 -7.44
C ILE A 162 14.16 12.26 -8.42
N GLU A 163 14.67 12.55 -9.61
CA GLU A 163 13.91 13.24 -10.65
C GLU A 163 12.68 12.42 -11.08
N ALA A 164 12.87 11.14 -11.40
CA ALA A 164 11.79 10.25 -11.77
C ALA A 164 10.74 10.16 -10.66
N ARG A 165 11.19 10.01 -9.41
CA ARG A 165 10.31 9.98 -8.24
C ARG A 165 9.48 11.26 -8.11
N ARG A 166 10.08 12.43 -8.29
CA ARG A 166 9.38 13.72 -8.19
C ARG A 166 8.35 13.86 -9.31
N ARG A 167 8.73 13.58 -10.56
CA ARG A 167 7.85 13.72 -11.72
C ARG A 167 6.68 12.73 -11.67
N MET A 168 6.92 11.50 -11.25
CA MET A 168 5.84 10.53 -11.03
C MET A 168 4.89 10.94 -9.90
N GLN A 169 5.39 11.54 -8.82
CA GLN A 169 4.52 12.06 -7.76
C GLN A 169 3.52 13.07 -8.29
N ILE A 170 4.01 14.01 -9.09
CA ILE A 170 3.19 15.05 -9.71
C ILE A 170 2.16 14.40 -10.63
N ALA A 171 2.55 13.40 -11.43
CA ALA A 171 1.61 12.68 -12.30
C ALA A 171 0.50 11.95 -11.51
N PHE A 172 0.82 11.35 -10.36
CA PHE A 172 -0.19 10.76 -9.47
C PHE A 172 -1.10 11.81 -8.85
N GLU A 173 -0.54 12.93 -8.38
CA GLU A 173 -1.28 14.04 -7.77
C GLU A 173 -2.23 14.72 -8.76
N LYS A 174 -1.82 14.84 -10.03
CA LYS A 174 -2.63 15.39 -11.14
C LYS A 174 -3.61 14.39 -11.76
N GLY A 175 -3.65 13.14 -11.30
CA GLY A 175 -4.51 12.10 -11.87
C GLY A 175 -4.16 11.69 -13.30
N GLU A 176 -2.92 11.96 -13.74
CA GLU A 176 -2.38 11.56 -15.05
C GLU A 176 -2.10 10.05 -15.10
N VAL A 177 -1.90 9.43 -13.94
CA VAL A 177 -1.76 7.97 -13.82
C VAL A 177 -3.12 7.30 -13.71
N LYS A 178 -3.47 6.49 -14.72
CA LYS A 178 -4.71 5.69 -14.71
C LYS A 178 -4.41 4.29 -14.17
N LYS A 179 -5.18 3.89 -13.16
CA LYS A 179 -5.05 2.61 -12.48
C LYS A 179 -6.27 1.74 -12.76
N CYS A 180 -6.04 0.47 -13.01
CA CYS A 180 -7.07 -0.52 -13.26
C CYS A 180 -6.81 -1.72 -12.36
N TYR A 181 -7.82 -2.11 -11.58
CA TYR A 181 -7.76 -3.24 -10.66
C TYR A 181 -8.76 -4.30 -11.05
N ILE A 182 -8.45 -5.56 -10.75
CA ILE A 182 -9.40 -6.66 -10.85
C ILE A 182 -9.81 -7.07 -9.44
N ALA A 183 -11.12 -7.08 -9.20
CA ALA A 183 -11.71 -7.53 -7.95
C ALA A 183 -12.65 -8.72 -8.20
N VAL A 184 -12.60 -9.72 -7.33
CA VAL A 184 -13.65 -10.74 -7.22
C VAL A 184 -14.53 -10.33 -6.03
N VAL A 185 -15.82 -10.14 -6.25
CA VAL A 185 -16.77 -9.60 -5.26
C VAL A 185 -17.91 -10.55 -4.98
N GLU A 186 -18.47 -10.49 -3.79
CA GLU A 186 -19.68 -11.23 -3.43
C GLU A 186 -20.91 -10.68 -4.17
N GLY A 187 -21.79 -11.60 -4.57
CA GLY A 187 -23.02 -11.29 -5.29
C GLY A 187 -22.85 -11.13 -6.81
N GLU A 188 -23.98 -11.16 -7.49
CA GLU A 188 -24.07 -10.98 -8.93
C GLU A 188 -24.50 -9.54 -9.22
N VAL A 189 -23.56 -8.71 -9.69
CA VAL A 189 -23.84 -7.31 -10.03
C VAL A 189 -24.75 -7.30 -11.25
N GLU A 190 -25.90 -6.66 -11.19
CA GLU A 190 -26.88 -6.64 -12.30
C GLU A 190 -26.44 -5.73 -13.46
N SER A 191 -25.83 -4.59 -13.14
CA SER A 191 -25.42 -3.60 -14.14
C SER A 191 -24.05 -3.90 -14.76
N ASP A 192 -23.90 -3.65 -16.06
CA ASP A 192 -22.61 -3.81 -16.76
C ASP A 192 -21.55 -2.79 -16.31
N SER A 193 -21.98 -1.66 -15.75
CA SER A 193 -21.11 -0.67 -15.13
C SER A 193 -21.85 0.15 -14.09
N PHE A 194 -21.13 0.65 -13.09
CA PHE A 194 -21.65 1.56 -12.08
C PHE A 194 -20.54 2.42 -11.49
N GLU A 195 -20.92 3.52 -10.83
CA GLU A 195 -19.99 4.40 -10.12
C GLU A 195 -20.35 4.47 -8.65
N VAL A 196 -19.34 4.59 -7.80
CA VAL A 196 -19.53 4.87 -6.38
C VAL A 196 -18.79 6.16 -6.08
N ASP A 197 -19.56 7.22 -5.85
CA ASP A 197 -19.08 8.51 -5.38
C ASP A 197 -19.45 8.70 -3.91
N VAL A 198 -18.65 8.09 -3.04
CA VAL A 198 -18.85 8.15 -1.60
C VAL A 198 -17.55 8.56 -0.93
N SER A 199 -17.65 9.60 -0.12
CA SER A 199 -16.54 10.13 0.65
C SER A 199 -15.95 9.08 1.59
N VAL A 200 -14.61 8.98 1.59
CA VAL A 200 -13.85 8.03 2.42
C VAL A 200 -13.23 8.78 3.59
N GLN A 201 -13.60 8.40 4.80
CA GLN A 201 -13.01 8.96 6.01
C GLN A 201 -11.93 8.03 6.56
N ALA A 202 -10.74 8.59 6.73
CA ALA A 202 -9.67 7.92 7.48
C ALA A 202 -10.05 7.91 8.97
N HIS A 203 -9.76 6.80 9.66
CA HIS A 203 -10.14 6.51 11.06
C HIS A 203 -10.50 7.74 11.92
N LEU A 204 -11.80 7.97 12.12
CA LEU A 204 -12.26 8.63 13.33
C LEU A 204 -12.33 7.56 14.43
N ASP A 205 -11.34 7.61 15.31
CA ASP A 205 -11.53 7.71 16.76
C ASP A 205 -10.41 6.95 17.49
N ARG A 206 -9.41 7.70 17.98
CA ARG A 206 -8.35 7.15 18.84
C ARG A 206 -8.84 6.92 20.28
N SER A 207 -10.06 7.36 20.61
CA SER A 207 -10.62 7.31 21.96
C SER A 207 -11.43 6.04 22.25
N ARG A 208 -11.98 5.36 21.24
CA ARG A 208 -12.73 4.11 21.43
C ARG A 208 -11.76 2.92 21.40
N ARG A 209 -11.45 2.38 22.59
CA ARG A 209 -10.85 1.06 22.74
C ARG A 209 -11.89 0.02 22.31
N GLY A 210 -11.92 -0.30 21.02
CA GLY A 210 -12.82 -1.29 20.44
C GLY A 210 -12.50 -1.48 18.96
N ASP A 211 -12.66 -2.69 18.46
CA ASP A 211 -11.91 -3.33 17.36
C ASP A 211 -12.06 -2.77 15.93
N ASN A 212 -12.61 -1.58 15.72
CA ASN A 212 -12.92 -1.08 14.37
C ASN A 212 -12.02 0.07 13.90
N ARG A 213 -10.73 -0.24 13.72
CA ARG A 213 -9.73 0.67 13.15
C ARG A 213 -9.66 0.59 11.62
N LEU A 214 -10.78 0.51 10.93
CA LEU A 214 -10.82 0.49 9.46
C LEU A 214 -11.38 1.82 8.93
N ALA A 215 -10.94 2.22 7.73
CA ALA A 215 -11.48 3.41 7.08
C ALA A 215 -12.87 3.07 6.56
N ARG A 216 -13.78 4.03 6.49
CA ARG A 216 -15.20 3.77 6.15
C ARG A 216 -15.73 4.85 5.22
N ALA A 217 -16.82 4.52 4.54
CA ALA A 217 -17.67 5.49 3.87
C ALA A 217 -18.28 6.43 4.92
N ALA A 218 -18.21 7.74 4.69
CA ALA A 218 -18.79 8.73 5.58
C ALA A 218 -19.09 10.04 4.84
N VAL A 219 -20.19 10.70 5.22
CA VAL A 219 -20.63 11.98 4.62
C VAL A 219 -19.56 13.07 4.79
N GLU A 220 -18.87 13.13 5.94
CA GLU A 220 -17.78 14.06 6.23
C GLU A 220 -16.38 13.54 5.80
N GLY A 221 -16.33 12.48 4.99
CA GLY A 221 -15.09 11.93 4.47
C GLY A 221 -14.48 12.78 3.35
N LYS A 222 -13.34 12.34 2.82
CA LYS A 222 -12.75 12.97 1.63
C LYS A 222 -13.43 12.43 0.38
N GLU A 223 -13.84 13.32 -0.51
CA GLU A 223 -14.41 12.98 -1.82
C GLU A 223 -13.57 11.92 -2.52
N SER A 224 -14.27 10.88 -2.99
CA SER A 224 -13.68 9.68 -3.56
C SER A 224 -14.62 9.05 -4.56
N LEU A 225 -14.14 8.89 -5.79
CA LEU A 225 -14.88 8.29 -6.90
C LEU A 225 -14.15 7.05 -7.43
N THR A 226 -14.89 5.96 -7.61
CA THR A 226 -14.43 4.76 -8.32
C THR A 226 -15.48 4.34 -9.35
N ARG A 227 -15.02 4.08 -10.58
CA ARG A 227 -15.84 3.50 -11.64
C ARG A 227 -15.63 1.99 -11.70
N PHE A 228 -16.70 1.23 -11.83
CA PHE A 228 -16.69 -0.22 -11.91
C PHE A 228 -17.30 -0.67 -13.23
N GLN A 229 -16.72 -1.71 -13.80
CA GLN A 229 -17.24 -2.36 -15.00
C GLN A 229 -17.26 -3.86 -14.74
N LEU A 230 -18.41 -4.48 -15.00
CA LEU A 230 -18.53 -5.92 -14.95
C LEU A 230 -17.73 -6.56 -16.07
N LEU A 231 -16.96 -7.58 -15.71
CA LEU A 231 -16.25 -8.42 -16.67
C LEU A 231 -16.93 -9.77 -16.85
N GLY A 232 -17.42 -10.37 -15.76
CA GLY A 232 -18.08 -11.66 -15.79
C GLY A 232 -18.72 -12.01 -14.46
N ARG A 233 -19.59 -13.01 -14.47
CA ARG A 233 -20.30 -13.52 -13.30
C ARG A 233 -20.01 -14.99 -13.14
N GLY A 234 -19.88 -15.43 -11.89
CA GLY A 234 -20.00 -16.83 -11.51
C GLY A 234 -21.12 -16.97 -10.49
N ARG A 235 -21.30 -18.16 -9.92
CA ARG A 235 -22.40 -18.43 -8.98
C ARG A 235 -22.24 -17.66 -7.67
N GLY A 236 -23.01 -16.59 -7.51
CA GLY A 236 -22.99 -15.69 -6.35
C GLY A 236 -21.72 -14.84 -6.21
N PHE A 237 -20.95 -14.65 -7.29
CA PHE A 237 -19.85 -13.70 -7.33
C PHE A 237 -19.73 -13.00 -8.68
N SER A 238 -19.09 -11.84 -8.69
CA SER A 238 -18.79 -11.08 -9.90
C SER A 238 -17.32 -10.73 -10.01
N ILE A 239 -16.84 -10.53 -11.24
CA ILE A 239 -15.49 -10.06 -11.53
C ILE A 239 -15.60 -8.66 -12.07
N LEU A 240 -15.01 -7.70 -11.35
CA LEU A 240 -15.09 -6.29 -11.66
C LEU A 240 -13.73 -5.71 -12.04
N LEU A 241 -13.75 -4.92 -13.10
CA LEU A 241 -12.70 -3.96 -13.40
C LEU A 241 -12.98 -2.68 -12.60
N CYS A 242 -12.09 -2.35 -11.67
CA CYS A 242 -12.21 -1.18 -10.81
C CYS A 242 -11.23 -0.09 -11.25
N ARG A 243 -11.74 1.12 -11.45
CA ARG A 243 -10.98 2.30 -11.88
C ARG A 243 -11.14 3.43 -10.86
N PRO A 244 -10.26 3.50 -9.84
CA PRO A 244 -10.33 4.58 -8.87
C PRO A 244 -9.82 5.89 -9.49
N ILE A 245 -10.69 6.89 -9.56
CA ILE A 245 -10.37 8.23 -10.06
C ILE A 245 -9.53 8.98 -9.02
N THR A 246 -9.90 8.84 -7.75
CA THR A 246 -9.12 9.29 -6.59
C THR A 246 -8.21 8.17 -6.06
N GLY A 247 -7.49 8.43 -4.95
CA GLY A 247 -6.53 7.47 -4.38
C GLY A 247 -6.52 7.44 -2.86
N ARG A 248 -7.67 7.18 -2.22
CA ARG A 248 -7.75 7.06 -0.76
C ARG A 248 -7.39 5.65 -0.28
N GLN A 249 -7.02 5.55 1.00
CA GLN A 249 -6.69 4.28 1.64
C GLN A 249 -7.91 3.35 1.62
N ASN A 250 -7.73 2.10 1.20
CA ASN A 250 -8.79 1.09 1.05
C ASN A 250 -10.00 1.53 0.19
N GLN A 251 -9.87 2.54 -0.66
CA GLN A 251 -11.01 3.16 -1.36
C GLN A 251 -11.89 2.14 -2.09
N ILE A 252 -11.28 1.27 -2.92
CA ILE A 252 -12.03 0.25 -3.69
C ILE A 252 -12.79 -0.69 -2.76
N ARG A 253 -12.15 -1.13 -1.67
CA ARG A 253 -12.74 -2.06 -0.68
C ARG A 253 -13.96 -1.43 0.00
N ILE A 254 -13.84 -0.17 0.41
CA ILE A 254 -14.92 0.61 1.03
C ILE A 254 -16.08 0.81 0.05
N HIS A 255 -15.77 1.25 -1.17
CA HIS A 255 -16.78 1.52 -2.19
C HIS A 255 -17.58 0.28 -2.58
N LEU A 256 -16.89 -0.84 -2.78
CA LEU A 256 -17.52 -2.11 -3.09
C LEU A 256 -18.37 -2.64 -1.93
N GLN A 257 -17.89 -2.52 -0.69
CA GLN A 257 -18.71 -2.84 0.49
C GLN A 257 -19.94 -1.93 0.60
N SER A 258 -19.80 -0.62 0.36
CA SER A 258 -20.94 0.30 0.42
C SER A 258 -21.97 0.07 -0.69
N ALA A 259 -21.53 -0.48 -1.83
CA ALA A 259 -22.40 -0.87 -2.93
C ALA A 259 -23.04 -2.26 -2.73
N GLY A 260 -22.82 -2.92 -1.58
CA GLY A 260 -23.38 -4.25 -1.31
C GLY A 260 -22.60 -5.42 -1.94
N HIS A 261 -21.44 -5.16 -2.53
CA HIS A 261 -20.62 -6.15 -3.23
C HIS A 261 -19.21 -6.21 -2.64
N PRO A 262 -19.04 -6.57 -1.35
CA PRO A 262 -17.73 -6.60 -0.72
C PRO A 262 -16.78 -7.57 -1.45
N ILE A 263 -15.49 -7.28 -1.42
CA ILE A 263 -14.48 -8.13 -2.09
C ILE A 263 -14.40 -9.48 -1.37
N LEU A 264 -14.44 -10.58 -2.13
CA LEU A 264 -14.36 -11.93 -1.58
C LEU A 264 -13.09 -12.10 -0.74
N GLY A 265 -13.24 -12.66 0.48
CA GLY A 265 -12.15 -12.82 1.46
C GLY A 265 -11.73 -11.53 2.18
N ASP A 266 -12.45 -10.42 1.99
CA ASP A 266 -12.20 -9.17 2.69
C ASP A 266 -12.91 -9.11 4.05
N GLY A 267 -12.43 -9.91 5.01
CA GLY A 267 -13.00 -9.94 6.37
C GLY A 267 -12.95 -8.60 7.11
N GLY A 268 -12.09 -7.65 6.69
CA GLY A 268 -12.08 -6.30 7.24
C GLY A 268 -13.32 -5.47 6.85
N TYR A 269 -13.95 -5.81 5.74
CA TYR A 269 -15.15 -5.15 5.23
C TYR A 269 -16.36 -6.09 5.17
N GLY A 270 -16.36 -7.14 5.98
CA GLY A 270 -17.53 -7.98 6.25
C GLY A 270 -17.75 -9.16 5.30
N ALA A 271 -16.86 -9.41 4.34
CA ALA A 271 -16.92 -10.61 3.50
C ALA A 271 -16.40 -11.83 4.28
N THR A 272 -17.26 -12.84 4.47
CA THR A 272 -16.93 -14.11 5.11
C THR A 272 -17.46 -15.29 4.30
N GLU A 273 -17.00 -16.50 4.60
CA GLU A 273 -17.49 -17.70 3.92
C GLU A 273 -18.99 -17.91 4.16
N GLU A 274 -19.47 -17.54 5.35
CA GLU A 274 -20.88 -17.59 5.72
C GLU A 274 -21.71 -16.58 4.93
N SER A 275 -21.25 -15.32 4.79
CA SER A 275 -21.96 -14.31 3.99
C SER A 275 -22.06 -14.72 2.53
N PHE A 276 -20.97 -15.24 1.98
CA PHE A 276 -20.92 -15.72 0.60
C PHE A 276 -21.91 -16.87 0.35
N LYS A 277 -21.92 -17.89 1.22
CA LYS A 277 -22.86 -19.03 1.11
C LYS A 277 -24.31 -18.61 1.33
N ALA A 278 -24.58 -17.74 2.29
CA ALA A 278 -25.93 -17.22 2.55
C ALA A 278 -26.49 -16.45 1.35
N GLY A 279 -25.63 -15.77 0.59
CA GLY A 279 -25.97 -15.14 -0.70
C GLY A 279 -26.09 -16.11 -1.89
N GLY A 280 -26.08 -17.43 -1.66
CA GLY A 280 -26.15 -18.44 -2.73
C GLY A 280 -24.84 -18.68 -3.47
N GLY A 281 -23.72 -18.15 -2.96
CA GLY A 281 -22.40 -18.29 -3.55
C GLY A 281 -21.88 -19.71 -3.54
N ILE A 282 -21.33 -20.14 -4.68
CA ILE A 282 -20.65 -21.44 -4.82
C ILE A 282 -19.22 -21.19 -5.30
N LEU A 283 -18.25 -21.63 -4.51
CA LEU A 283 -16.84 -21.53 -4.87
C LEU A 283 -16.53 -22.44 -6.08
N PRO A 284 -15.56 -22.05 -6.93
CA PRO A 284 -15.05 -22.96 -7.96
C PRO A 284 -14.54 -24.27 -7.34
N ALA A 285 -14.60 -25.37 -8.11
CA ALA A 285 -14.21 -26.69 -7.62
C ALA A 285 -12.79 -26.70 -7.06
N ALA A 286 -12.60 -27.33 -5.90
CA ALA A 286 -11.32 -27.42 -5.17
C ALA A 286 -10.68 -26.07 -4.77
N VAL A 287 -11.43 -24.97 -4.80
CA VAL A 287 -10.95 -23.66 -4.33
C VAL A 287 -11.47 -23.39 -2.91
N PRO A 288 -10.59 -23.21 -1.91
CA PRO A 288 -11.01 -22.83 -0.57
C PRO A 288 -11.46 -21.36 -0.54
N TYR A 289 -12.27 -20.99 0.46
CA TYR A 289 -12.66 -19.60 0.63
C TYR A 289 -11.41 -18.70 0.81
N PRO A 290 -11.31 -17.56 0.10
CA PRO A 290 -10.10 -16.74 0.14
C PRO A 290 -9.82 -16.18 1.54
N ARG A 291 -8.55 -16.22 1.96
CA ARG A 291 -8.08 -15.67 3.25
C ARG A 291 -7.64 -14.20 3.16
N ARG A 292 -7.83 -13.59 2.00
CA ARG A 292 -7.50 -12.19 1.72
C ARG A 292 -8.52 -11.60 0.76
N ALA A 293 -8.62 -10.28 0.75
CA ALA A 293 -9.35 -9.57 -0.29
C ALA A 293 -8.75 -9.90 -1.68
N LEU A 294 -9.55 -10.51 -2.56
CA LEU A 294 -9.21 -10.80 -3.95
C LEU A 294 -9.21 -9.52 -4.81
N LEU A 295 -8.29 -8.60 -4.50
CA LEU A 295 -8.05 -7.36 -5.21
C LEU A 295 -6.62 -7.34 -5.78
N HIS A 296 -6.49 -6.99 -7.06
CA HIS A 296 -5.22 -6.99 -7.76
C HIS A 296 -5.04 -5.75 -8.64
N SER A 297 -3.90 -5.07 -8.47
CA SER A 297 -3.45 -3.93 -9.28
C SER A 297 -2.97 -4.43 -10.64
N TRP A 298 -3.90 -4.56 -11.57
CA TRP A 298 -3.69 -5.25 -12.83
C TRP A 298 -2.97 -4.39 -13.87
N LYS A 299 -3.37 -3.12 -14.02
CA LYS A 299 -2.96 -2.29 -15.15
C LYS A 299 -2.65 -0.86 -14.73
N LEU A 300 -1.55 -0.30 -15.24
CA LEU A 300 -1.15 1.09 -15.06
C LEU A 300 -0.88 1.75 -16.41
N ARG A 301 -1.47 2.93 -16.62
CA ARG A 301 -1.13 3.84 -17.71
C ARG A 301 -0.58 5.14 -17.14
N PHE A 302 0.59 5.57 -17.58
CA PHE A 302 1.24 6.77 -17.05
C PHE A 302 2.14 7.45 -18.08
N PRO A 303 2.34 8.77 -17.99
CA PRO A 303 3.39 9.44 -18.75
C PRO A 303 4.77 9.08 -18.17
N HIS A 304 5.69 8.60 -19.01
CA HIS A 304 7.06 8.35 -18.59
C HIS A 304 7.67 9.64 -17.99
N PRO A 305 8.30 9.60 -16.80
CA PRO A 305 8.73 10.81 -16.13
C PRO A 305 9.75 11.59 -16.95
N ILE A 306 10.56 10.93 -17.77
CA ILE A 306 11.62 11.59 -18.55
C ILE A 306 11.12 11.94 -19.95
N TRP A 307 10.76 10.92 -20.72
CA TRP A 307 10.39 11.05 -22.14
C TRP A 307 8.97 11.57 -22.37
N ARG A 308 8.11 11.60 -21.35
CA ARG A 308 6.68 12.00 -21.43
C ARG A 308 5.80 11.15 -22.36
N LEU A 309 6.36 10.12 -23.01
CA LEU A 309 5.62 9.11 -23.75
C LEU A 309 4.64 8.36 -22.83
N GLN A 310 3.49 7.94 -23.36
CA GLN A 310 2.51 7.16 -22.60
C GLN A 310 2.95 5.70 -22.52
N TYR A 311 3.13 5.21 -21.30
CA TYR A 311 3.45 3.82 -21.01
C TYR A 311 2.24 3.08 -20.48
N HIS A 312 2.15 1.81 -20.85
CA HIS A 312 1.12 0.89 -20.41
C HIS A 312 1.80 -0.36 -19.87
N LEU A 313 1.56 -0.67 -18.60
CA LEU A 313 2.07 -1.87 -17.96
C LEU A 313 0.92 -2.74 -17.48
N GLU A 314 1.11 -4.05 -17.58
CA GLU A 314 0.18 -5.07 -17.15
C GLU A 314 0.86 -6.05 -16.19
N CYS A 315 0.16 -6.44 -15.14
CA CYS A 315 0.56 -7.47 -14.21
C CYS A 315 -0.11 -8.79 -14.59
N PRO A 316 0.59 -9.92 -14.56
CA PRO A 316 -0.06 -11.22 -14.57
C PRO A 316 -1.01 -11.35 -13.38
N LEU A 317 -2.17 -11.97 -13.60
CA LEU A 317 -3.11 -12.25 -12.51
C LEU A 317 -2.52 -13.25 -11.51
N PRO A 318 -2.79 -13.08 -10.20
CA PRO A 318 -2.33 -14.00 -9.20
C PRO A 318 -3.10 -15.32 -9.29
N GLY A 319 -2.43 -16.42 -8.93
CA GLY A 319 -2.99 -17.76 -9.07
C GLY A 319 -4.28 -18.01 -8.28
N ASP A 320 -4.52 -17.25 -7.20
CA ASP A 320 -5.73 -17.37 -6.37
C ASP A 320 -6.97 -16.71 -6.98
N GLN A 321 -6.83 -15.82 -7.97
CA GLN A 321 -7.96 -15.25 -8.70
C GLN A 321 -8.30 -16.02 -9.99
N ARG A 322 -7.34 -16.77 -10.55
CA ARG A 322 -7.51 -17.49 -11.82
C ARG A 322 -8.71 -18.46 -11.84
N PRO A 323 -8.94 -19.30 -10.82
CA PRO A 323 -10.11 -20.20 -10.81
C PRO A 323 -11.46 -19.47 -10.86
N PHE A 324 -11.54 -18.26 -10.28
CA PHE A 324 -12.75 -17.45 -10.34
C PHE A 324 -13.00 -16.91 -11.74
N LEU A 325 -11.94 -16.49 -12.44
CA LEU A 325 -12.05 -16.07 -13.84
C LEU A 325 -12.49 -17.22 -14.74
N GLU A 326 -11.92 -18.41 -14.56
CA GLU A 326 -12.31 -19.61 -15.31
C GLU A 326 -13.77 -19.97 -15.06
N ALA A 327 -14.21 -19.94 -13.79
CA ALA A 327 -15.61 -20.18 -13.42
C ALA A 327 -16.58 -19.11 -13.97
N ALA A 328 -16.10 -17.89 -14.24
CA ALA A 328 -16.86 -16.82 -14.89
C ALA A 328 -16.71 -16.82 -16.43
N ALA A 329 -16.14 -17.89 -17.02
CA ALA A 329 -15.84 -18.02 -18.45
C ALA A 329 -14.95 -16.91 -19.03
N LEU A 330 -14.14 -16.25 -18.19
CA LEU A 330 -13.17 -15.23 -18.58
C LEU A 330 -11.80 -15.85 -18.86
N SER A 331 -11.67 -16.51 -20.01
CA SER A 331 -10.40 -17.09 -20.45
C SER A 331 -9.32 -16.04 -20.75
N LYS A 332 -9.72 -14.80 -21.09
CA LYS A 332 -8.83 -13.65 -21.29
C LYS A 332 -9.48 -12.37 -20.77
N LEU A 333 -8.69 -11.53 -20.09
CA LEU A 333 -9.11 -10.20 -19.70
C LEU A 333 -8.98 -9.20 -20.87
N PRO A 334 -9.77 -8.10 -20.88
CA PRO A 334 -9.73 -7.10 -21.96
C PRO A 334 -8.36 -6.42 -22.13
N SER A 335 -8.01 -6.00 -23.36
CA SER A 335 -6.78 -5.23 -23.59
C SER A 335 -6.92 -3.77 -23.12
N PHE A 336 -5.82 -3.03 -22.94
CA PHE A 336 -5.90 -1.59 -22.60
C PHE A 336 -6.67 -0.78 -23.66
N VAL A 337 -6.62 -1.22 -24.92
CA VAL A 337 -7.27 -0.58 -26.07
C VAL A 337 -8.77 -0.82 -26.06
N SER A 338 -9.22 -2.04 -25.76
CA SER A 338 -10.66 -2.35 -25.62
C SER A 338 -11.30 -1.71 -24.39
N LEU A 339 -10.47 -1.23 -23.45
CA LEU A 339 -10.88 -0.48 -22.27
C LEU A 339 -10.93 1.03 -22.51
N ALA A 340 -10.91 1.46 -23.79
CA ALA A 340 -10.95 2.84 -24.23
C ALA A 340 -11.92 3.65 -23.38
N ILE A 341 -11.31 4.54 -22.60
CA ILE A 341 -11.95 5.44 -21.67
C ILE A 341 -12.65 6.48 -22.54
N LYS A 342 -13.97 6.36 -22.73
CA LYS A 342 -14.75 7.58 -22.96
C LYS A 342 -14.56 8.41 -21.67
N GLY A 343 -13.85 9.54 -21.82
CA GLY A 343 -13.46 10.43 -20.72
C GLY A 343 -14.65 10.84 -19.88
#